data_AF-A0A7S2RUR3-F1
#
_entry.id   AF-A0A7S2RUR3-F1
#
_cell.length_a   1.000
_cell.length_b   1.000
_cell.length_c   1.000
_cell.angle_alpha   90.00
_cell.angle_beta   90.00
_cell.angle_gamma   90.00
#
_symmetry.space_group_name_H-M   'P 1'
#
loop_
_entity.id
_entity.type
_entity.pdbx_description
1 polymer ?
#
loop_
_entity_poly.entity_id
_entity_poly.type
_entity_poly.pdbx_seq_one_letter_code
_entity_poly.pdbx_strand_id
1 'polypeptide(L)'
;GRRYFVHVAPPSFTNLCFYFIPPSLRTTTEDPLEGMDLEALSKVAPKVKSRMQRHGKAMIGFQPILGYPNCWRMVFAGAKEDIMDHEAVDRILESMIELGEDL
;
A
#
# COMPACT_ATOMS: atom_id res chain seq x y z
N GLY A 1 -2.16 13.85 -0.04
CA GLY A 1 -1.31 12.88 0.68
C GLY A 1 -2.12 11.86 1.47
N ARG A 2 -2.64 12.22 2.65
CA ARG A 2 -3.16 11.28 3.68
C ARG A 2 -4.45 10.49 3.36
N ARG A 3 -5.12 10.72 2.23
CA ARG A 3 -6.41 10.07 1.91
C ARG A 3 -6.29 8.63 1.39
N TYR A 4 -5.14 8.27 0.84
CA TYR A 4 -4.95 7.00 0.15
C TYR A 4 -4.00 6.06 0.90
N PHE A 5 -3.03 6.59 1.64
CA PHE A 5 -1.98 5.78 2.24
C PHE A 5 -1.78 6.11 3.71
N VAL A 6 -1.62 5.06 4.52
CA VAL A 6 -1.45 5.13 5.98
C VAL A 6 -0.21 4.35 6.37
N HIS A 7 0.73 4.98 7.07
CA HIS A 7 1.93 4.30 7.57
C HIS A 7 1.55 3.35 8.71
N VAL A 8 2.05 2.12 8.66
CA VAL A 8 1.77 1.11 9.71
C VAL A 8 2.81 1.15 10.82
N ALA A 9 4.05 1.46 10.46
CA ALA A 9 5.18 1.51 11.39
C ALA A 9 6.19 2.56 10.94
N PRO A 10 7.06 3.05 11.86
CA PRO A 10 8.21 3.85 11.49
C PRO A 10 9.04 3.12 10.41
N PRO A 11 9.53 3.83 9.37
CA PRO A 11 10.41 3.24 8.37
C PRO A 11 11.60 2.56 9.04
N SER A 12 11.93 1.36 8.57
CA SER A 12 13.08 0.59 9.08
C SER A 12 14.08 0.36 7.97
N PHE A 13 15.18 1.12 8.03
CA PHE A 13 16.21 1.14 6.99
C PHE A 13 15.59 1.40 5.61
N THR A 14 15.63 0.44 4.69
CA THR A 14 15.07 0.55 3.33
C THR A 14 13.63 0.05 3.22
N ASN A 15 12.96 -0.28 4.33
CA ASN A 15 11.62 -0.85 4.34
C ASN A 15 10.59 0.19 4.77
N LEU A 16 9.57 0.38 3.91
CA LEU A 16 8.40 1.19 4.20
C LEU A 16 7.16 0.28 4.23
N CYS A 17 6.46 0.28 5.36
CA CYS A 17 5.24 -0.49 5.56
C CYS A 17 4.01 0.44 5.65
N PHE A 18 3.03 0.22 4.76
CA PHE A 18 1.87 1.10 4.64
C PHE A 18 0.62 0.35 4.16
N TYR A 19 -0.55 0.89 4.44
CA TYR A 19 -1.81 0.50 3.80
C TYR A 19 -2.10 1.40 2.62
N PHE A 20 -2.74 0.83 1.60
CA PHE A 20 -3.59 1.57 0.67
C PHE A 20 -5.03 1.48 1.18
N ILE A 21 -5.71 2.63 1.31
CA ILE A 21 -7.09 2.74 1.78
C ILE A 21 -8.01 3.05 0.59
N PRO A 22 -8.80 2.06 0.11
CA PRO A 22 -9.70 2.26 -1.00
C PRO A 22 -10.87 3.16 -0.58
N PRO A 23 -11.59 3.79 -1.53
CA PRO A 23 -12.66 4.73 -1.21
C PRO A 23 -13.70 4.19 -0.23
N SER A 24 -14.07 2.90 -0.33
CA SER A 24 -15.08 2.26 0.53
C SER A 24 -14.70 2.19 2.02
N LEU A 25 -13.40 2.21 2.35
CA LEU A 25 -12.89 2.06 3.72
C LEU A 25 -12.38 3.36 4.33
N ARG A 26 -12.50 4.50 3.63
CA ARG A 26 -12.01 5.78 4.15
C ARG A 26 -12.89 6.28 5.31
N THR A 27 -12.25 6.65 6.40
CA THR A 27 -12.89 7.28 7.56
C THR A 27 -12.68 8.80 7.53
N THR A 28 -13.47 9.54 8.31
CA THR A 28 -13.30 10.99 8.53
C THR A 28 -12.54 11.31 9.82
N THR A 29 -12.06 10.28 10.52
CA THR A 29 -11.34 10.40 11.80
C THR A 29 -9.91 10.91 11.58
N GLU A 30 -9.31 11.48 12.63
CA GLU A 30 -7.91 11.91 12.58
C GLU A 30 -6.95 10.72 12.51
N ASP A 31 -7.28 9.62 13.19
CA ASP A 31 -6.63 8.32 13.02
C ASP A 31 -7.37 7.51 11.94
N PRO A 32 -6.75 7.26 10.77
CA PRO A 32 -7.38 6.50 9.70
C PRO A 32 -7.72 5.06 10.06
N LEU A 33 -7.09 4.46 11.07
CA LEU A 33 -7.34 3.08 11.48
C LEU A 33 -8.44 2.97 12.54
N GLU A 34 -8.80 4.08 13.19
CA GLU A 34 -9.84 4.10 14.21
C GLU A 34 -11.21 3.79 13.58
N GLY A 35 -11.87 2.73 14.06
CA GLY A 35 -13.18 2.30 13.58
C GLY A 35 -13.18 1.67 12.18
N MET A 36 -12.02 1.44 11.57
CA MET A 36 -11.90 0.80 10.26
C MET A 36 -12.20 -0.71 10.33
N ASP A 37 -12.89 -1.25 9.33
CA ASP A 37 -13.06 -2.69 9.16
C ASP A 37 -11.73 -3.36 8.78
N LEU A 38 -11.04 -3.88 9.79
CA LEU A 38 -9.74 -4.55 9.62
C LEU A 38 -9.85 -5.87 8.82
N GLU A 39 -11.00 -6.53 8.83
CA GLU A 39 -11.21 -7.74 8.05
C GLU A 39 -11.31 -7.40 6.56
N ALA A 40 -12.06 -6.35 6.21
CA ALA A 40 -12.11 -5.82 4.85
C ALA A 40 -10.73 -5.30 4.41
N LEU A 41 -10.03 -4.56 5.27
CA LEU A 41 -8.69 -4.05 5.00
C LEU A 41 -7.69 -5.18 4.69
N SER A 42 -7.76 -6.30 5.40
CA SER A 42 -6.88 -7.46 5.18
C SER A 42 -6.95 -8.04 3.75
N LYS A 43 -8.08 -7.81 3.06
CA LYS A 43 -8.35 -8.31 1.71
C LYS A 43 -7.88 -7.31 0.63
N VAL A 44 -7.60 -6.06 0.97
CA VAL A 44 -7.23 -5.00 0.02
C VAL A 44 -5.90 -5.30 -0.67
N ALA A 45 -4.82 -5.51 0.09
CA ALA A 45 -3.49 -5.75 -0.49
C ALA A 45 -3.45 -7.00 -1.40
N PRO A 46 -4.03 -8.16 -1.03
CA PRO A 46 -4.16 -9.31 -1.93
C PRO A 46 -4.89 -8.99 -3.24
N LYS A 47 -6.03 -8.28 -3.18
CA LYS A 47 -6.83 -7.93 -4.37
C LYS A 47 -6.07 -7.01 -5.31
N VAL A 48 -5.51 -5.92 -4.80
CA VAL A 48 -4.75 -4.96 -5.60
C VAL A 48 -3.49 -5.62 -6.16
N LYS A 49 -2.78 -6.46 -5.40
CA LYS A 49 -1.61 -7.21 -5.92
C LYS A 49 -1.97 -8.11 -7.08
N SER A 50 -3.08 -8.86 -6.96
CA SER A 50 -3.57 -9.72 -8.05
C SER A 50 -3.85 -8.91 -9.31
N ARG A 51 -4.46 -7.73 -9.17
CA ARG A 51 -4.71 -6.81 -10.30
C ARG A 51 -3.42 -6.26 -10.88
N MET A 52 -2.45 -5.84 -10.06
CA MET A 52 -1.15 -5.36 -10.53
C MET A 52 -0.42 -6.43 -11.36
N GLN A 53 -0.41 -7.68 -10.88
CA GLN A 53 0.22 -8.80 -11.58
C GLN A 53 -0.45 -9.08 -12.93
N ARG A 54 -1.79 -9.03 -12.98
CA ARG A 54 -2.54 -9.28 -14.22
C ARG A 54 -2.30 -8.21 -15.30
N HIS A 55 -1.99 -6.98 -14.90
CA HIS A 55 -1.69 -5.86 -15.80
C HIS A 55 -0.19 -5.64 -16.04
N GLY A 56 0.68 -6.55 -15.56
CA GLY A 56 2.14 -6.42 -15.75
C GLY A 56 2.76 -5.19 -15.06
N LYS A 57 2.12 -4.69 -14.00
CA LYS A 57 2.61 -3.54 -13.22
C LYS A 57 3.70 -3.99 -12.22
N ALA A 58 4.34 -3.01 -11.58
CA ALA A 58 5.37 -3.24 -10.58
C ALA A 58 4.93 -4.24 -9.49
N MET A 59 5.85 -5.11 -9.07
CA MET A 59 5.57 -6.14 -8.07
C MET A 59 6.03 -5.68 -6.68
N ILE A 60 5.06 -5.39 -5.81
CA ILE A 60 5.31 -5.10 -4.39
C ILE A 60 4.78 -6.24 -3.51
N GLY A 61 5.51 -6.54 -2.44
CA GLY A 61 5.11 -7.51 -1.43
C GLY A 61 4.11 -6.93 -0.43
N PHE A 62 3.29 -7.77 0.16
CA PHE A 62 2.51 -7.44 1.36
C PHE A 62 2.70 -8.55 2.38
N GLN A 63 2.51 -8.22 3.65
CA GLN A 63 2.62 -9.14 4.78
C GLN A 63 1.81 -8.59 5.96
N PRO A 64 1.28 -9.45 6.86
CA PRO A 64 0.79 -8.98 8.15
C PRO A 64 1.98 -8.49 9.01
N ILE A 65 1.73 -7.52 9.88
CA ILE A 65 2.70 -7.04 10.87
C ILE A 65 2.05 -7.21 12.24
N LEU A 66 2.72 -7.90 13.17
CA LEU A 66 2.32 -8.13 14.57
C LEU A 66 1.02 -7.41 15.04
N GLY A 67 -0.12 -8.09 14.93
CA GLY A 67 -1.44 -7.60 15.37
C GLY A 67 -2.24 -6.79 14.34
N TYR A 68 -1.61 -6.44 13.21
CA TYR A 68 -2.20 -5.69 12.11
C TYR A 68 -2.38 -6.56 10.85
N PRO A 69 -3.45 -6.33 10.07
CA PRO A 69 -3.74 -7.08 8.84
C PRO A 69 -2.68 -6.85 7.75
N ASN A 70 -2.86 -7.49 6.59
CA ASN A 70 -1.95 -7.38 5.46
C ASN A 70 -1.66 -5.93 5.06
N CYS A 71 -0.41 -5.49 5.20
CA CYS A 71 0.07 -4.19 4.72
C CYS A 71 1.13 -4.36 3.63
N TRP A 72 1.27 -3.37 2.77
CA TRP A 72 2.33 -3.34 1.76
C TRP A 72 3.69 -3.15 2.41
N ARG A 73 4.72 -3.79 1.84
CA ARG A 73 6.12 -3.63 2.20
C ARG A 73 6.90 -3.23 0.95
N MET A 74 7.21 -1.95 0.82
CA MET A 74 8.09 -1.44 -0.22
C MET A 74 9.53 -1.48 0.30
N VAL A 75 10.42 -2.08 -0.48
CA VAL A 75 11.83 -2.26 -0.10
C VAL A 75 12.71 -1.58 -1.13
N PHE A 76 13.46 -0.57 -0.70
CA PHE A 76 14.45 0.14 -1.53
C PHE A 76 15.81 -0.56 -1.44
N ALA A 77 15.90 -1.79 -1.96
CA ALA A 77 17.11 -2.60 -1.88
C ALA A 77 18.10 -2.23 -3.00
N GLY A 78 18.95 -1.23 -2.77
CA GLY A 78 20.13 -0.95 -3.62
C GLY A 78 19.84 -0.87 -5.13
N ALA A 79 18.60 -0.55 -5.50
CA ALA A 79 18.22 -0.39 -6.89
C ALA A 79 19.08 0.74 -7.43
N LYS A 80 19.68 0.53 -8.61
CA LYS A 80 20.39 1.61 -9.28
C LYS A 80 19.42 2.81 -9.39
N GLU A 81 19.93 4.01 -9.14
CA GLU A 81 19.13 5.24 -9.08
C GLU A 81 18.30 5.48 -10.35
N ASP A 82 18.68 4.87 -11.47
CA ASP A 82 17.98 4.90 -12.76
C ASP A 82 16.75 3.96 -12.86
N ILE A 83 16.62 2.97 -11.96
CA ILE A 83 15.51 1.99 -11.97
C ILE A 83 14.46 2.34 -10.92
N MET A 84 14.89 2.84 -9.78
CA MET A 84 14.00 3.17 -8.66
C MET A 84 14.27 4.62 -8.24
N ASP A 85 13.63 5.53 -8.96
CA ASP A 85 13.59 6.97 -8.70
C ASP A 85 12.21 7.38 -8.12
N HIS A 86 12.04 8.68 -7.87
CA HIS A 86 10.78 9.22 -7.37
C HIS A 86 9.60 8.93 -8.31
N GLU A 87 9.80 9.02 -9.62
CA GLU A 87 8.73 8.74 -10.58
C GLU A 87 8.32 7.26 -10.59
N ALA A 88 9.26 6.34 -10.39
CA ALA A 88 8.96 4.92 -10.24
C ALA A 88 8.07 4.67 -9.02
N VAL A 89 8.36 5.34 -7.89
CA VAL A 89 7.50 5.29 -6.70
C VAL A 89 6.12 5.87 -7.01
N ASP A 90 6.05 7.02 -7.68
CA ASP A 90 4.77 7.66 -8.01
C ASP A 90 3.91 6.76 -8.92
N ARG A 91 4.49 6.18 -9.98
CA ARG A 91 3.80 5.22 -10.88
C ARG A 91 3.25 4.01 -10.12
N ILE A 92 3.98 3.53 -9.12
CA ILE A 92 3.54 2.42 -8.27
C ILE A 92 2.33 2.83 -7.45
N LEU A 93 2.40 3.98 -6.77
CA LEU A 93 1.33 4.47 -5.90
C LEU A 93 0.08 4.80 -6.72
N GLU A 94 0.23 5.45 -7.87
CA GLU A 94 -0.86 5.72 -8.81
C GLU A 94 -1.51 4.43 -9.30
N SER A 95 -0.73 3.40 -9.64
CA SER A 95 -1.27 2.09 -10.01
C SER A 95 -2.10 1.45 -8.90
N MET A 96 -1.72 1.65 -7.62
CA MET A 96 -2.52 1.16 -6.50
C MET A 96 -3.86 1.90 -6.37
N ILE A 97 -3.86 3.22 -6.61
CA ILE A 97 -5.06 4.05 -6.59
C ILE A 97 -6.01 3.64 -7.72
N GLU A 98 -5.50 3.55 -8.95
CA GLU A 98 -6.27 3.14 -10.14
C GLU A 98 -6.86 1.74 -9.97
N LEU A 99 -6.03 0.77 -9.60
CA LEU A 99 -6.45 -0.63 -9.48
C LEU A 99 -7.26 -0.92 -8.21
N GLY A 100 -7.44 0.08 -7.34
CA GLY A 100 -8.17 -0.04 -6.08
C GLY A 100 -9.35 0.91 -5.97
N GLU A 101 -9.71 1.63 -7.03
CA GLU A 101 -10.74 2.67 -7.01
C GLU A 101 -12.15 2.14 -6.71
N ASP A 102 -12.48 0.95 -7.20
CA ASP A 102 -13.75 0.24 -7.01
C ASP A 102 -13.77 -0.69 -5.78
N LEU A 103 -12.71 -0.67 -4.96
CA LEU A 103 -12.62 -1.49 -3.75
C LEU A 103 -13.27 -0.81 -2.55
#